data_AF-A0A3B9X2B5-F1
#
_entry.id   AF-A0A3B9X2B5-F1
#
_cell.length_a   1.000
_cell.length_b   1.000
_cell.length_c   1.000
_cell.angle_alpha   90.00
_cell.angle_beta   90.00
_cell.angle_gamma   90.00
#
_symmetry.space_group_name_H-M   'P 1'
#
loop_
_entity.id
_entity.type
_entity.pdbx_description
1 polymer ?
#
loop_
_entity_poly.entity_id
_entity_poly.type
_entity_poly.pdbx_seq_one_letter_code
_entity_poly.pdbx_strand_id
1 'polypeptide(L)'
;MATTTGAGKIMGKHIPINLFSVSDTASTGAGKIMGRHIPLLLGKLRLTQGAAVIATGISGQTLSLLSQNAKRDQQLSPPYSLLIRLLSKYPELSPVEPAIGMKDFTDFVSEHTGINLGDSASIMLGQQKTWYYKAINGSKLSPTSSNLARMYMSIIKNGGGLDSIRKLVELEASTRGLTPDQIWKKGTWARNFPGKPPKFDTPEDTSKAITSRTIMQLKQHGVEGPQNTYIDLSYIYGVTQHRMIQLTKEYGAPLQLPPNAALITRCLLTIPFKKIPFTVPSLLPEAIFKEFKKRGIPSPYTAAVMMGVGGSNYKNMLASRNSNSYTLRLGYYIAEGCKRDPGFMAKYINIVNEEAMSRGMEDKEIFRTEDWPVVPITKKATI
;
A
#
# COMPACT_ATOMS: atom_id res chain seq x y z
N MET A 1 63.94 48.24 -1.50
CA MET A 1 62.80 47.73 -0.73
C MET A 1 61.68 47.47 -1.72
N ALA A 2 61.43 46.19 -2.01
CA ALA A 2 60.40 45.75 -2.96
C ALA A 2 59.39 44.91 -2.19
N THR A 3 58.12 45.31 -2.21
CA THR A 3 56.99 44.57 -1.64
C THR A 3 56.21 43.92 -2.76
N THR A 4 56.43 42.62 -2.94
CA THR A 4 55.57 41.69 -3.66
C THR A 4 54.52 41.16 -2.69
N THR A 5 53.23 41.37 -2.95
CA THR A 5 52.16 40.65 -2.24
C THR A 5 51.26 39.96 -3.26
N GLY A 6 51.31 38.64 -3.25
CA GLY A 6 50.74 37.75 -4.24
C GLY A 6 49.22 37.62 -4.17
N ALA A 7 48.62 37.48 -5.35
CA ALA A 7 47.26 37.04 -5.56
C ALA A 7 47.13 35.55 -5.18
N GLY A 8 46.36 35.27 -4.12
CA GLY A 8 45.95 33.93 -3.74
C GLY A 8 44.84 33.41 -4.65
N LYS A 9 45.22 32.57 -5.61
CA LYS A 9 44.33 31.79 -6.49
C LYS A 9 43.64 30.69 -5.65
N ILE A 10 42.37 30.88 -5.28
CA ILE A 10 41.57 29.83 -4.63
C ILE A 10 41.12 28.86 -5.72
N MET A 11 41.87 27.77 -5.89
CA MET A 11 41.47 26.65 -6.73
C MET A 11 40.21 26.00 -6.15
N GLY A 12 39.13 26.03 -6.94
CA GLY A 12 37.92 25.27 -6.67
C GLY A 12 38.26 23.78 -6.58
N LYS A 13 38.17 23.22 -5.37
CA LYS A 13 38.25 21.79 -5.15
C LYS A 13 36.99 21.15 -5.76
N HIS A 14 37.16 20.48 -6.89
CA HIS A 14 36.23 19.46 -7.34
C HIS A 14 36.11 18.40 -6.23
N ILE A 15 34.95 18.36 -5.57
CA ILE A 15 34.61 17.28 -4.65
C ILE A 15 34.11 16.12 -5.52
N PRO A 16 34.77 14.95 -5.53
CA PRO A 16 34.26 13.80 -6.23
C PRO A 16 33.03 13.27 -5.48
N ILE A 17 31.87 13.37 -6.12
CA ILE A 17 30.62 12.76 -5.63
C ILE A 17 30.72 11.27 -5.93
N ASN A 18 31.12 10.48 -4.94
CA ASN A 18 30.87 9.04 -4.96
C ASN A 18 30.75 8.51 -3.54
N LEU A 19 29.51 8.23 -3.13
CA LEU A 19 29.15 7.42 -1.97
C LEU A 19 27.76 6.83 -2.23
N PHE A 20 27.72 5.75 -3.01
CA PHE A 20 26.56 4.89 -3.17
C PHE A 20 26.88 3.51 -2.61
N SER A 21 26.08 3.05 -1.63
CA SER A 21 25.72 1.64 -1.55
C SER A 21 24.48 1.40 -0.67
N VAL A 22 23.58 0.58 -1.22
CA VAL A 22 22.47 -0.20 -0.62
C VAL A 22 21.12 0.51 -0.37
N SER A 23 20.22 0.32 -1.37
CA SER A 23 18.75 0.47 -1.36
C SER A 23 18.12 1.87 -1.42
N ASP A 24 18.65 2.73 -2.30
CA ASP A 24 18.16 4.10 -2.52
C ASP A 24 16.94 4.14 -3.48
N THR A 25 15.86 3.40 -3.18
CA THR A 25 14.65 3.38 -4.04
C THR A 25 13.90 4.71 -4.10
N ALA A 26 14.16 5.63 -3.15
CA ALA A 26 13.51 6.93 -3.07
C ALA A 26 14.27 8.07 -3.78
N SER A 27 15.60 7.98 -3.90
CA SER A 27 16.45 9.07 -4.43
C SER A 27 16.64 9.01 -5.96
N THR A 28 16.58 7.81 -6.54
CA THR A 28 16.93 7.56 -7.96
C THR A 28 16.02 6.55 -8.67
N GLY A 29 15.17 5.82 -7.93
CA GLY A 29 14.36 4.75 -8.49
C GLY A 29 13.19 5.24 -9.35
N ALA A 30 12.94 4.56 -10.48
CA ALA A 30 11.70 4.63 -11.25
C ALA A 30 10.45 4.14 -10.48
N GLY A 31 10.58 3.87 -9.19
CA GLY A 31 9.50 3.43 -8.30
C GLY A 31 8.58 4.58 -7.88
N LYS A 32 7.33 4.23 -7.56
CA LYS A 32 6.34 5.15 -6.99
C LYS A 32 6.81 5.67 -5.63
N ILE A 33 6.65 6.97 -5.38
CA ILE A 33 6.88 7.51 -4.03
C ILE A 33 5.66 7.26 -3.15
N MET A 34 5.88 6.58 -2.03
CA MET A 34 4.86 6.11 -1.10
C MET A 34 5.00 6.82 0.27
N GLY A 35 3.95 6.81 1.09
CA GLY A 35 3.99 7.40 2.44
C GLY A 35 5.15 6.90 3.31
N ARG A 36 5.55 5.64 3.19
CA ARG A 36 6.69 5.05 3.90
C ARG A 36 8.03 5.70 3.57
N HIS A 37 8.15 6.41 2.45
CA HIS A 37 9.39 7.09 2.09
C HIS A 37 9.59 8.39 2.88
N ILE A 38 8.53 8.97 3.47
CA ILE A 38 8.64 10.20 4.27
C ILE A 38 9.48 9.96 5.53
N PRO A 39 9.16 9.00 6.42
CA PRO A 39 9.99 8.77 7.61
C PRO A 39 11.45 8.43 7.27
N LEU A 40 11.68 7.70 6.18
CA LEU A 40 13.03 7.36 5.72
C LEU A 40 13.80 8.61 5.27
N LEU A 41 13.16 9.50 4.51
CA LEU A 41 13.75 10.78 4.11
C LEU A 41 14.06 11.63 5.35
N LEU A 42 13.11 11.78 6.26
CA LEU A 42 13.31 12.60 7.46
C LEU A 42 14.43 12.06 8.35
N GLY A 43 14.53 10.74 8.49
CA GLY A 43 15.64 10.09 9.19
C GLY A 43 16.99 10.33 8.50
N LYS A 44 17.05 10.23 7.16
CA LYS A 44 18.26 10.51 6.37
C LYS A 44 18.72 11.96 6.51
N LEU A 45 17.77 12.90 6.52
CA LEU A 45 18.04 14.33 6.67
C LEU A 45 18.23 14.77 8.12
N ARG A 46 18.04 13.87 9.11
CA ARG A 46 18.09 14.16 10.55
C ARG A 46 17.23 15.36 10.95
N LEU A 47 16.06 15.51 10.33
CA LEU A 47 15.16 16.63 10.58
C LEU A 47 14.28 16.36 11.81
N THR A 48 14.09 17.39 12.63
CA THR A 48 13.02 17.40 13.64
C THR A 48 11.66 17.45 12.95
N GLN A 49 10.58 17.12 13.67
CA GLN A 49 9.23 17.21 13.10
C GLN A 49 8.88 18.62 12.61
N GLY A 50 9.31 19.67 13.33
CA GLY A 50 9.12 21.06 12.90
C GLY A 50 9.90 21.40 11.62
N ALA A 51 11.18 21.01 11.56
CA ALA A 51 12.00 21.22 10.37
C ALA A 51 11.47 20.42 9.16
N ALA A 52 10.91 19.23 9.39
CA ALA A 52 10.24 18.43 8.37
C ALA A 52 9.00 19.13 7.79
N VAL A 53 8.18 19.77 8.62
CA VAL A 53 7.03 20.56 8.17
C VAL A 53 7.48 21.73 7.29
N ILE A 54 8.53 22.43 7.69
CA ILE A 54 9.09 23.56 6.94
C ILE A 54 9.64 23.10 5.59
N ALA A 55 10.49 22.07 5.59
CA ALA A 55 11.14 21.58 4.37
C ALA A 55 10.14 21.00 3.37
N THR A 56 9.14 20.24 3.84
CA THR A 56 8.18 19.56 2.95
C THR A 56 6.93 20.38 2.64
N GLY A 57 6.62 21.39 3.45
CA GLY A 57 5.34 22.10 3.42
C GLY A 57 4.13 21.21 3.77
N ILE A 58 4.37 20.00 4.31
CA ILE A 58 3.34 19.06 4.73
C ILE A 58 3.01 19.34 6.19
N SER A 59 1.72 19.50 6.52
CA SER A 59 1.31 19.76 7.91
C SER A 59 1.77 18.63 8.84
N GLY A 60 2.07 18.96 10.10
CA GLY A 60 2.52 17.98 11.10
C GLY A 60 1.53 16.82 11.27
N GLN A 61 0.23 17.10 11.19
CA GLN A 61 -0.83 16.09 11.18
C GLN A 61 -0.71 15.15 9.97
N THR A 62 -0.51 15.70 8.77
CA THR A 62 -0.37 14.89 7.55
C THR A 62 0.93 14.08 7.57
N LEU A 63 2.05 14.63 8.05
CA LEU A 63 3.29 13.89 8.24
C LEU A 63 3.11 12.71 9.21
N SER A 64 2.42 12.94 10.34
CA SER A 64 2.08 11.88 11.29
C SER A 64 1.23 10.79 10.63
N LEU A 65 0.17 11.17 9.89
CA LEU A 65 -0.69 10.24 9.17
C LEU A 65 0.05 9.43 8.09
N LEU A 66 0.98 10.05 7.36
CA LEU A 66 1.79 9.38 6.33
C LEU A 66 2.86 8.46 6.94
N SER A 67 3.29 8.76 8.17
CA SER A 67 4.20 7.92 8.96
C SER A 67 3.49 6.70 9.56
N GLN A 68 2.18 6.79 9.76
CA GLN A 68 1.32 5.70 10.23
C GLN A 68 1.08 4.66 9.13
N ASN A 69 1.02 3.40 9.55
CA ASN A 69 0.96 2.24 8.65
C ASN A 69 -0.23 2.26 7.65
N ALA A 70 -1.34 2.92 7.96
CA ALA A 70 -2.52 2.97 7.09
C ALA A 70 -2.28 3.72 5.76
N LYS A 71 -1.34 4.67 5.73
CA LYS A 71 -0.99 5.43 4.52
C LYS A 71 0.45 5.21 4.05
N ARG A 72 1.19 4.29 4.69
CA ARG A 72 2.57 3.96 4.32
C ARG A 72 2.70 3.43 2.89
N ASP A 73 1.75 2.60 2.47
CA ASP A 73 1.69 2.06 1.11
C ASP A 73 0.72 2.83 0.22
N GLN A 74 0.35 4.06 0.60
CA GLN A 74 -0.36 4.97 -0.29
C GLN A 74 0.65 5.73 -1.14
N GLN A 75 0.44 5.76 -2.47
CA GLN A 75 1.22 6.63 -3.34
C GLN A 75 0.91 8.09 -3.01
N LEU A 76 1.95 8.89 -2.85
CA LEU A 76 1.80 10.30 -2.51
C LEU A 76 1.24 11.11 -3.69
N SER A 77 0.76 12.32 -3.41
CA SER A 77 0.40 13.26 -4.46
C SER A 77 1.64 13.63 -5.32
N PRO A 78 1.46 14.07 -6.57
CA PRO A 78 2.58 14.48 -7.41
C PRO A 78 3.47 15.56 -6.77
N PRO A 79 2.94 16.64 -6.16
CA PRO A 79 3.78 17.66 -5.51
C PRO A 79 4.66 17.07 -4.39
N TYR A 80 4.11 16.18 -3.56
CA TYR A 80 4.87 15.52 -2.49
C TYR A 80 5.95 14.61 -3.07
N SER A 81 5.61 13.85 -4.12
CA SER A 81 6.53 12.87 -4.72
C SER A 81 7.72 13.57 -5.37
N LEU A 82 7.47 14.64 -6.13
CA LEU A 82 8.52 15.47 -6.74
C LEU A 82 9.41 16.11 -5.66
N LEU A 83 8.81 16.71 -4.63
CA LEU A 83 9.58 17.35 -3.57
C LEU A 83 10.44 16.36 -2.79
N ILE A 84 9.92 15.16 -2.48
CA ILE A 84 10.69 14.11 -1.79
C ILE A 84 11.88 13.66 -2.64
N ARG A 85 11.71 13.49 -3.95
CA ARG A 85 12.82 13.15 -4.85
C ARG A 85 13.89 14.24 -4.84
N LEU A 86 13.48 15.51 -4.89
CA LEU A 86 14.42 16.63 -4.82
C LEU A 86 15.14 16.71 -3.48
N LEU A 87 14.43 16.64 -2.35
CA LEU A 87 15.03 16.67 -1.02
C LEU A 87 15.97 15.47 -0.79
N SER A 88 15.68 14.33 -1.43
CA SER A 88 16.55 13.17 -1.37
C SER A 88 17.83 13.34 -2.20
N LYS A 89 17.75 14.07 -3.32
CA LYS A 89 18.85 14.28 -4.26
C LYS A 89 19.70 15.53 -3.94
N TYR A 90 19.08 16.59 -3.44
CA TYR A 90 19.64 17.90 -3.16
C TYR A 90 19.21 18.39 -1.76
N PRO A 91 19.58 17.66 -0.69
CA PRO A 91 19.20 18.01 0.68
C PRO A 91 19.66 19.42 1.10
N GLU A 92 20.80 19.87 0.58
CA GLU A 92 21.37 21.20 0.80
C GLU A 92 20.53 22.35 0.24
N LEU A 93 19.63 22.04 -0.70
CA LEU A 93 18.70 23.01 -1.30
C LEU A 93 17.34 23.05 -0.57
N SER A 94 17.23 22.40 0.59
CA SER A 94 16.00 22.41 1.38
C SER A 94 15.56 23.85 1.70
N PRO A 95 14.31 24.23 1.39
CA PRO A 95 13.89 25.63 1.51
C PRO A 95 13.72 26.08 2.96
N VAL A 96 14.22 27.29 3.27
CA VAL A 96 14.07 27.97 4.57
C VAL A 96 13.39 29.36 4.42
N GLU A 97 13.19 29.80 3.18
CA GLU A 97 12.79 31.16 2.79
C GLU A 97 11.26 31.42 2.76
N PRO A 98 10.79 32.68 2.61
CA PRO A 98 9.37 33.05 2.62
C PRO A 98 8.61 32.54 1.40
N ALA A 99 7.31 32.25 1.56
CA ALA A 99 6.42 31.70 0.52
C ALA A 99 6.54 32.42 -0.83
N ILE A 100 6.77 31.66 -1.90
CA ILE A 100 6.81 32.17 -3.29
C ILE A 100 5.47 31.95 -3.98
N GLY A 101 5.09 32.88 -4.86
CA GLY A 101 3.93 32.77 -5.73
C GLY A 101 4.24 32.14 -7.09
N MET A 102 3.19 31.84 -7.86
CA MET A 102 3.34 31.31 -9.24
C MET A 102 4.05 32.32 -10.15
N LYS A 103 3.72 33.60 -10.02
CA LYS A 103 4.31 34.66 -10.84
C LYS A 103 5.81 34.79 -10.59
N ASP A 104 6.23 34.80 -9.32
CA ASP A 104 7.65 34.85 -8.94
C ASP A 104 8.43 33.68 -9.54
N PHE A 105 7.83 32.47 -9.51
CA PHE A 105 8.43 31.29 -10.11
C PHE A 105 8.58 31.41 -11.63
N THR A 106 7.53 31.82 -12.35
CA THR A 106 7.58 31.91 -13.81
C THR A 106 8.48 33.03 -14.30
N ASP A 107 8.46 34.18 -13.61
CA ASP A 107 9.29 35.33 -13.94
C ASP A 107 10.77 34.95 -13.76
N PHE A 108 11.12 34.32 -12.64
CA PHE A 108 12.47 33.84 -12.39
C PHE A 108 12.96 32.87 -13.47
N VAL A 109 12.14 31.87 -13.81
CA VAL A 109 12.54 30.88 -14.84
C VAL A 109 12.72 31.56 -16.19
N SER A 110 11.82 32.46 -16.57
CA SER A 110 11.93 33.21 -17.82
C SER A 110 13.19 34.07 -17.86
N GLU A 111 13.54 34.74 -16.77
CA GLU A 111 14.74 35.57 -16.66
C GLU A 111 16.02 34.74 -16.76
N HIS A 112 16.08 33.58 -16.10
CA HIS A 112 17.30 32.78 -16.01
C HIS A 112 17.51 31.81 -17.18
N THR A 113 16.43 31.46 -17.90
CA THR A 113 16.49 30.46 -18.98
C THR A 113 16.04 30.98 -20.34
N GLY A 114 15.42 32.17 -20.40
CA GLY A 114 14.77 32.68 -21.62
C GLY A 114 13.49 31.95 -22.00
N ILE A 115 13.04 30.96 -21.22
CA ILE A 115 11.88 30.12 -21.53
C ILE A 115 10.67 30.60 -20.73
N ASN A 116 9.60 30.99 -21.42
CA ASN A 116 8.30 31.22 -20.81
C ASN A 116 7.59 29.88 -20.57
N LEU A 117 7.46 29.49 -19.30
CA LEU A 117 6.79 28.24 -18.92
C LEU A 117 5.28 28.26 -19.17
N GLY A 118 4.64 29.43 -19.13
CA GLY A 118 3.20 29.57 -19.12
C GLY A 118 2.52 28.58 -18.16
N ASP A 119 1.52 27.87 -18.68
CA ASP A 119 0.75 26.88 -17.93
C ASP A 119 1.55 25.62 -17.53
N SER A 120 2.69 25.34 -18.18
CA SER A 120 3.56 24.22 -17.86
C SER A 120 4.24 24.39 -16.50
N ALA A 121 4.31 25.62 -15.97
CA ALA A 121 4.76 25.88 -14.60
C ALA A 121 3.92 25.11 -13.58
N SER A 122 2.60 25.06 -13.76
CA SER A 122 1.73 24.30 -12.85
C SER A 122 2.00 22.79 -12.91
N ILE A 123 2.30 22.25 -14.09
CA ILE A 123 2.66 20.84 -14.28
C ILE A 123 3.95 20.52 -13.55
N MET A 124 4.97 21.38 -13.68
CA MET A 124 6.23 21.24 -12.97
C MET A 124 6.02 21.20 -11.45
N LEU A 125 5.06 21.97 -10.93
CA LEU A 125 4.73 21.97 -9.50
C LEU A 125 3.83 20.80 -9.05
N GLY A 126 3.62 19.79 -9.90
CA GLY A 126 2.76 18.65 -9.60
C GLY A 126 1.26 18.98 -9.60
N GLN A 127 0.87 20.13 -10.18
CA GLN A 127 -0.50 20.61 -10.25
C GLN A 127 -1.09 20.40 -11.65
N GLN A 128 -2.41 20.56 -11.76
CA GLN A 128 -3.12 20.52 -13.04
C GLN A 128 -2.89 21.83 -13.80
N LYS A 129 -2.87 21.77 -15.13
CA LYS A 129 -2.68 22.92 -16.04
C LYS A 129 -3.60 24.11 -15.73
N THR A 130 -4.88 23.81 -15.48
CA THR A 130 -5.91 24.80 -15.16
C THR A 130 -5.64 25.57 -13.87
N TRP A 131 -4.79 25.04 -12.99
CA TRP A 131 -4.42 25.68 -11.74
C TRP A 131 -3.45 26.85 -11.94
N TYR A 132 -2.71 26.88 -13.05
CA TYR A 132 -1.88 28.03 -13.43
C TYR A 132 -2.68 29.34 -13.43
N TYR A 133 -3.80 29.38 -14.16
CA TYR A 133 -4.65 30.56 -14.28
C TYR A 133 -5.23 31.01 -12.93
N LYS A 134 -5.55 30.06 -12.05
CA LYS A 134 -6.00 30.39 -10.69
C LYS A 134 -4.88 31.03 -9.88
N ALA A 135 -3.66 30.51 -10.00
CA ALA A 135 -2.51 30.95 -9.23
C ALA A 135 -2.00 32.33 -9.66
N ILE A 136 -1.97 32.63 -10.96
CA ILE A 136 -1.62 33.98 -11.45
C ILE A 136 -2.68 35.03 -11.09
N ASN A 137 -3.94 34.62 -10.92
CA ASN A 137 -5.06 35.48 -10.51
C ASN A 137 -5.22 35.57 -8.98
N GLY A 138 -4.13 35.38 -8.23
CA GLY A 138 -4.10 35.62 -6.77
C GLY A 138 -4.34 34.39 -5.89
N SER A 139 -4.57 33.20 -6.45
CA SER A 139 -4.59 31.98 -5.61
C SER A 139 -3.19 31.66 -5.12
N LYS A 140 -3.05 31.48 -3.80
CA LYS A 140 -1.75 31.14 -3.19
C LYS A 140 -1.31 29.72 -3.55
N LEU A 141 0.00 29.56 -3.77
CA LEU A 141 0.58 28.22 -3.88
C LEU A 141 0.41 27.47 -2.56
N SER A 142 0.18 26.15 -2.63
CA SER A 142 0.30 25.34 -1.41
C SER A 142 1.76 25.37 -0.90
N PRO A 143 2.01 25.23 0.42
CA PRO A 143 3.36 25.28 0.96
C PRO A 143 4.33 24.31 0.27
N THR A 144 3.90 23.08 -0.01
CA THR A 144 4.69 22.11 -0.79
C THR A 144 4.99 22.59 -2.20
N SER A 145 4.03 23.15 -2.93
CA SER A 145 4.25 23.63 -4.30
C SER A 145 5.20 24.83 -4.30
N SER A 146 5.10 25.70 -3.29
CA SER A 146 5.99 26.83 -3.08
C SER A 146 7.43 26.36 -2.81
N ASN A 147 7.60 25.36 -1.93
CA ASN A 147 8.90 24.76 -1.64
C ASN A 147 9.51 24.06 -2.87
N LEU A 148 8.68 23.36 -3.64
CA LEU A 148 9.09 22.71 -4.90
C LEU A 148 9.61 23.75 -5.91
N ALA A 149 8.89 24.86 -6.05
CA ALA A 149 9.29 25.97 -6.91
C ALA A 149 10.64 26.56 -6.47
N ARG A 150 10.86 26.77 -5.16
CA ARG A 150 12.17 27.23 -4.66
C ARG A 150 13.30 26.27 -4.98
N MET A 151 13.10 24.97 -4.77
CA MET A 151 14.14 23.99 -5.10
C MET A 151 14.49 24.02 -6.60
N TYR A 152 13.50 24.19 -7.47
CA TYR A 152 13.73 24.40 -8.91
C TYR A 152 14.50 25.67 -9.21
N MET A 153 14.14 26.80 -8.58
CA MET A 153 14.87 28.06 -8.75
C MET A 153 16.32 27.93 -8.28
N SER A 154 16.57 27.29 -7.13
CA SER A 154 17.92 27.04 -6.62
C SER A 154 18.73 26.13 -7.54
N ILE A 155 18.11 25.09 -8.11
CA ILE A 155 18.77 24.23 -9.11
C ILE A 155 19.17 25.05 -10.34
N ILE A 156 18.26 25.89 -10.85
CA ILE A 156 18.52 26.74 -12.02
C ILE A 156 19.63 27.76 -11.71
N LYS A 157 19.55 28.42 -10.56
CA LYS A 157 20.56 29.39 -10.10
C LYS A 157 21.96 28.78 -9.98
N ASN A 158 22.04 27.51 -9.59
CA ASN A 158 23.30 26.78 -9.45
C ASN A 158 23.76 26.10 -10.76
N GLY A 159 23.26 26.54 -11.92
CA GLY A 159 23.67 26.04 -13.24
C GLY A 159 22.96 24.77 -13.70
N GLY A 160 21.92 24.32 -12.99
CA GLY A 160 21.06 23.21 -13.42
C GLY A 160 20.12 23.61 -14.55
N GLY A 161 20.03 22.80 -15.61
CA GLY A 161 19.14 23.08 -16.73
C GLY A 161 17.67 22.75 -16.44
N LEU A 162 16.76 23.49 -17.07
CA LEU A 162 15.31 23.23 -17.03
C LEU A 162 14.97 21.80 -17.48
N ASP A 163 15.75 21.24 -18.42
CA ASP A 163 15.60 19.86 -18.89
C ASP A 163 15.79 18.83 -17.78
N SER A 164 16.66 19.08 -16.80
CA SER A 164 16.86 18.16 -15.67
C SER A 164 15.61 18.08 -14.79
N ILE A 165 14.93 19.21 -14.62
CA ILE A 165 13.68 19.32 -13.89
C ILE A 165 12.55 18.67 -14.71
N ARG A 166 12.54 18.90 -16.03
CA ARG A 166 11.59 18.28 -16.95
C ARG A 166 11.66 16.75 -16.90
N LYS A 167 12.87 16.19 -16.95
CA LYS A 167 13.11 14.75 -16.82
C LYS A 167 12.64 14.20 -15.48
N LEU A 168 12.77 14.97 -14.39
CA LEU A 168 12.24 14.57 -13.09
C LEU A 168 10.71 14.51 -13.08
N VAL A 169 10.05 15.49 -13.71
CA VAL A 169 8.59 15.52 -13.86
C VAL A 169 8.10 14.35 -14.70
N GLU A 170 8.76 14.08 -15.82
CA GLU A 170 8.47 12.94 -16.70
C GLU A 170 8.72 11.60 -16.03
N LEU A 171 9.78 11.48 -15.23
CA LEU A 171 10.02 10.29 -14.40
C LEU A 171 8.84 10.07 -13.45
N GLU A 172 8.42 11.09 -12.71
CA GLU A 172 7.28 10.94 -11.79
C GLU A 172 5.97 10.63 -12.52
N ALA A 173 5.74 11.25 -13.68
CA ALA A 173 4.60 10.97 -14.55
C ALA A 173 4.59 9.50 -15.03
N SER A 174 5.75 8.97 -15.43
CA SER A 174 5.89 7.58 -15.86
C SER A 174 5.54 6.59 -14.73
N THR A 175 5.90 6.90 -13.48
CA THR A 175 5.51 6.05 -12.33
C THR A 175 4.00 6.00 -12.10
N ARG A 176 3.25 6.92 -12.73
CA ARG A 176 1.79 7.03 -12.71
C ARG A 176 1.14 6.54 -14.01
N GLY A 177 1.91 5.93 -14.92
CA GLY A 177 1.41 5.44 -16.21
C GLY A 177 1.12 6.54 -17.22
N LEU A 178 1.76 7.71 -17.10
CA LEU A 178 1.62 8.80 -18.05
C LEU A 178 2.86 8.91 -18.93
N THR A 179 2.63 9.09 -20.23
CA THR A 179 3.67 9.46 -21.21
C THR A 179 4.00 10.96 -21.12
N PRO A 180 5.20 11.39 -21.58
CA PRO A 180 5.56 12.80 -21.66
C PRO A 180 4.51 13.64 -22.41
N ASP A 181 4.02 13.12 -23.53
CA ASP A 181 2.97 13.78 -24.32
C ASP A 181 1.67 13.95 -23.53
N GLN A 182 1.25 12.95 -22.76
CA GLN A 182 0.04 13.07 -21.95
C GLN A 182 0.19 14.12 -20.86
N ILE A 183 1.33 14.15 -20.14
CA ILE A 183 1.50 15.10 -19.03
C ILE A 183 1.66 16.53 -19.53
N TRP A 184 2.43 16.76 -20.60
CA TRP A 184 2.69 18.11 -21.12
C TRP A 184 1.56 18.64 -22.01
N LYS A 185 0.95 17.82 -22.89
CA LYS A 185 -0.13 18.28 -23.78
C LYS A 185 -1.47 18.37 -23.07
N LYS A 186 -1.87 17.30 -22.35
CA LYS A 186 -3.17 17.31 -21.62
C LYS A 186 -3.08 18.10 -20.32
N GLY A 187 -1.89 18.16 -19.71
CA GLY A 187 -1.68 18.98 -18.53
C GLY A 187 -2.37 18.44 -17.28
N THR A 188 -2.53 17.11 -17.20
CA THR A 188 -3.26 16.47 -16.11
C THR A 188 -2.43 15.38 -15.45
N TRP A 189 -2.26 15.48 -14.13
CA TRP A 189 -1.75 14.38 -13.33
C TRP A 189 -2.83 13.34 -13.08
N ALA A 190 -2.47 12.06 -13.19
CA ALA A 190 -3.31 10.96 -12.77
C ALA A 190 -3.60 11.11 -11.26
N ARG A 191 -4.86 11.41 -10.93
CA ARG A 191 -5.33 11.52 -9.56
C ARG A 191 -5.42 10.10 -8.96
N ASN A 192 -4.34 9.63 -8.35
CA ASN A 192 -4.41 8.44 -7.50
C ASN A 192 -5.02 8.82 -6.15
N PHE A 193 -6.33 9.07 -6.13
CA PHE A 193 -7.16 8.76 -4.97
C PHE A 193 -7.51 7.26 -5.04
N PRO A 194 -7.88 6.58 -3.94
CA PRO A 194 -8.27 5.16 -3.95
C PRO A 194 -9.58 4.99 -4.75
N GLY A 195 -9.47 5.08 -6.07
CA GLY A 195 -10.58 5.02 -7.02
C GLY A 195 -10.43 3.76 -7.84
N LYS A 196 -10.92 2.66 -7.24
CA LYS A 196 -10.88 1.28 -7.76
C LYS A 196 -9.45 0.76 -8.02
N PRO A 197 -9.18 -0.53 -7.71
CA PRO A 197 -7.96 -1.17 -8.20
C PRO A 197 -7.86 -0.98 -9.72
N PRO A 198 -6.65 -1.02 -10.29
CA PRO A 198 -6.47 -0.97 -11.74
C PRO A 198 -7.52 -1.85 -12.40
N LYS A 199 -8.18 -1.37 -13.46
CA LYS A 199 -8.81 -2.30 -14.38
C LYS A 199 -7.66 -3.10 -14.99
N PHE A 200 -7.34 -4.22 -14.36
CA PHE A 200 -6.56 -5.25 -14.98
C PHE A 200 -7.45 -5.81 -16.07
N ASP A 201 -6.99 -5.73 -17.32
CA ASP A 201 -7.78 -6.09 -18.50
C ASP A 201 -8.25 -7.55 -18.44
N THR A 202 -7.61 -8.37 -17.60
CA THR A 202 -8.10 -9.69 -17.20
C THR A 202 -7.92 -9.96 -15.70
N PRO A 203 -8.82 -10.74 -15.07
CA PRO A 203 -8.64 -11.28 -13.71
C PRO A 203 -7.31 -12.04 -13.49
N GLU A 204 -6.71 -12.56 -14.56
CA GLU A 204 -5.48 -13.35 -14.52
C GLU A 204 -4.23 -12.50 -14.25
N ASP A 205 -4.19 -11.25 -14.71
CA ASP A 205 -3.04 -10.36 -14.48
C ASP A 205 -3.00 -9.83 -13.04
N THR A 206 -4.18 -9.59 -12.45
CA THR A 206 -4.33 -9.28 -11.01
C THR A 206 -3.84 -10.45 -10.17
N SER A 207 -4.25 -11.66 -10.56
CA SER A 207 -3.91 -12.90 -9.89
C SER A 207 -2.40 -13.14 -9.93
N LYS A 208 -1.75 -13.03 -11.10
CA LYS A 208 -0.31 -13.26 -11.25
C LYS A 208 0.57 -12.33 -10.42
N ALA A 209 0.22 -11.06 -10.29
CA ALA A 209 1.02 -10.06 -9.56
C ALA A 209 0.93 -10.25 -8.03
N ILE A 210 -0.27 -10.49 -7.51
CA ILE A 210 -0.50 -10.76 -6.08
C ILE A 210 0.14 -12.10 -5.70
N THR A 211 -0.02 -13.11 -6.57
CA THR A 211 0.52 -14.45 -6.39
C THR A 211 2.04 -14.47 -6.38
N SER A 212 2.71 -13.76 -7.30
CA SER A 212 4.17 -13.72 -7.34
C SER A 212 4.78 -13.14 -6.06
N ARG A 213 4.14 -12.13 -5.46
CA ARG A 213 4.62 -11.48 -4.23
C ARG A 213 4.42 -12.36 -2.99
N THR A 214 3.30 -13.06 -2.88
CA THR A 214 3.01 -13.94 -1.74
C THR A 214 3.73 -15.28 -1.86
N ILE A 215 3.93 -15.84 -3.06
CA ILE A 215 4.81 -17.00 -3.29
C ILE A 215 6.20 -16.73 -2.74
N MET A 216 6.74 -15.54 -3.01
CA MET A 216 8.07 -15.16 -2.57
C MET A 216 8.15 -15.07 -1.03
N GLN A 217 7.12 -14.55 -0.37
CA GLN A 217 7.04 -14.48 1.10
C GLN A 217 6.83 -15.87 1.74
N LEU A 218 5.97 -16.71 1.17
CA LEU A 218 5.71 -18.05 1.69
C LEU A 218 6.91 -18.99 1.51
N LYS A 219 7.66 -18.86 0.41
CA LYS A 219 8.96 -19.54 0.22
C LYS A 219 10.01 -19.09 1.24
N GLN A 220 10.05 -17.80 1.58
CA GLN A 220 10.92 -17.28 2.65
C GLN A 220 10.59 -17.87 4.04
N HIS A 221 9.35 -18.36 4.22
CA HIS A 221 8.89 -19.03 5.44
C HIS A 221 8.84 -20.56 5.33
N GLY A 222 9.46 -21.15 4.30
CA GLY A 222 9.58 -22.61 4.16
C GLY A 222 8.28 -23.33 3.74
N VAL A 223 7.28 -22.61 3.23
CA VAL A 223 6.01 -23.20 2.78
C VAL A 223 6.11 -23.54 1.29
N GLU A 224 6.20 -24.82 0.94
CA GLU A 224 6.21 -25.34 -0.43
C GLU A 224 4.83 -25.92 -0.84
N GLY A 225 4.33 -25.55 -2.02
CA GLY A 225 3.06 -26.02 -2.56
C GLY A 225 2.88 -25.74 -4.06
N PRO A 226 1.83 -26.23 -4.72
CA PRO A 226 1.56 -25.92 -6.13
C PRO A 226 1.13 -24.46 -6.33
N GLN A 227 1.46 -23.85 -7.48
CA GLN A 227 1.18 -22.44 -7.82
C GLN A 227 -0.26 -21.98 -7.50
N ASN A 228 -1.25 -22.86 -7.70
CA ASN A 228 -2.66 -22.55 -7.46
C ASN A 228 -3.00 -22.40 -5.96
N THR A 229 -2.32 -23.13 -5.07
CA THR A 229 -2.49 -23.00 -3.61
C THR A 229 -2.00 -21.64 -3.13
N TYR A 230 -0.95 -21.12 -3.76
CA TYR A 230 -0.43 -19.81 -3.41
C TYR A 230 -1.37 -18.68 -3.81
N ILE A 231 -2.05 -18.75 -4.97
CA ILE A 231 -3.00 -17.71 -5.42
C ILE A 231 -4.09 -17.47 -4.36
N ASP A 232 -4.69 -18.54 -3.85
CA ASP A 232 -5.76 -18.45 -2.85
C ASP A 232 -5.25 -18.06 -1.46
N LEU A 233 -4.08 -18.57 -1.05
CA LEU A 233 -3.41 -18.09 0.16
C LEU A 233 -3.08 -16.59 0.04
N SER A 234 -2.67 -16.08 -1.12
CA SER A 234 -2.34 -14.66 -1.32
C SER A 234 -3.53 -13.74 -1.12
N TYR A 235 -4.69 -14.13 -1.65
CA TYR A 235 -5.92 -13.36 -1.48
C TYR A 235 -6.39 -13.36 -0.03
N ILE A 236 -6.30 -14.51 0.64
CA ILE A 236 -6.75 -14.69 2.02
C ILE A 236 -5.76 -14.08 3.01
N TYR A 237 -4.46 -14.30 2.87
CA TYR A 237 -3.42 -13.63 3.66
C TYR A 237 -3.44 -12.12 3.41
N GLY A 238 -3.52 -11.67 2.15
CA GLY A 238 -3.44 -10.25 1.81
C GLY A 238 -4.57 -9.42 2.43
N VAL A 239 -5.81 -9.92 2.40
CA VAL A 239 -6.96 -9.21 2.98
C VAL A 239 -7.03 -9.40 4.50
N THR A 240 -6.69 -10.60 5.02
CA THR A 240 -6.84 -10.89 6.45
C THR A 240 -5.67 -10.35 7.29
N GLN A 241 -4.42 -10.37 6.79
CA GLN A 241 -3.30 -9.67 7.41
C GLN A 241 -3.56 -8.17 7.52
N HIS A 242 -4.10 -7.55 6.47
CA HIS A 242 -4.35 -6.11 6.49
C HIS A 242 -5.37 -5.72 7.59
N ARG A 243 -6.40 -6.54 7.79
CA ARG A 243 -7.43 -6.34 8.82
C ARG A 243 -6.94 -6.69 10.23
N MET A 244 -6.18 -7.76 10.38
CA MET A 244 -5.53 -8.16 11.65
C MET A 244 -4.55 -7.10 12.14
N ILE A 245 -3.71 -6.59 11.23
CA ILE A 245 -2.74 -5.54 11.51
C ILE A 245 -3.43 -4.21 11.88
N GLN A 246 -4.61 -3.91 11.34
CA GLN A 246 -5.41 -2.75 11.74
C GLN A 246 -5.98 -2.93 13.15
N LEU A 247 -6.63 -4.05 13.42
CA LEU A 247 -7.28 -4.31 14.71
C LEU A 247 -6.25 -4.50 15.85
N THR A 248 -5.08 -5.10 15.59
CA THR A 248 -4.02 -5.28 16.62
C THR A 248 -3.44 -3.95 17.06
N LYS A 249 -3.43 -2.95 16.18
CA LYS A 249 -3.02 -1.57 16.51
C LYS A 249 -4.08 -0.83 17.30
N GLU A 250 -5.35 -1.15 17.05
CA GLU A 250 -6.49 -0.53 17.73
C GLU A 250 -6.64 -1.06 19.15
N TYR A 251 -6.43 -2.37 19.36
CA TYR A 251 -6.71 -3.07 20.62
C TYR A 251 -5.49 -3.61 21.38
N GLY A 252 -4.27 -3.53 20.82
CA GLY A 252 -3.02 -3.80 21.57
C GLY A 252 -2.68 -5.26 21.85
N ALA A 253 -3.41 -6.23 21.27
CA ALA A 253 -3.12 -7.65 21.36
C ALA A 253 -3.00 -8.28 19.95
N PRO A 254 -2.20 -9.35 19.75
CA PRO A 254 -2.21 -10.12 18.51
C PRO A 254 -3.64 -10.63 18.28
N LEU A 255 -4.33 -10.10 17.27
CA LEU A 255 -5.67 -10.58 16.98
C LEU A 255 -5.57 -11.98 16.41
N GLN A 256 -6.46 -12.84 16.85
CA GLN A 256 -6.74 -14.10 16.19
C GLN A 256 -7.55 -13.83 14.92
N LEU A 257 -7.23 -14.55 13.84
CA LEU A 257 -8.01 -14.50 12.60
C LEU A 257 -9.49 -14.82 12.92
N PRO A 258 -10.46 -14.29 12.15
CA PRO A 258 -11.81 -14.84 12.19
C PRO A 258 -11.77 -16.36 11.91
N PRO A 259 -12.62 -17.18 12.57
CA PRO A 259 -12.54 -18.64 12.46
C PRO A 259 -12.55 -19.13 11.01
N ASN A 260 -13.43 -18.58 10.16
CA ASN A 260 -13.50 -18.96 8.75
C ASN A 260 -12.19 -18.68 7.97
N ALA A 261 -11.50 -17.57 8.24
CA ALA A 261 -10.22 -17.27 7.59
C ALA A 261 -9.08 -18.18 8.07
N ALA A 262 -9.06 -18.51 9.37
CA ALA A 262 -8.10 -19.46 9.94
C ALA A 262 -8.30 -20.86 9.33
N LEU A 263 -9.55 -21.33 9.31
CA LEU A 263 -9.91 -22.63 8.76
C LEU A 263 -9.58 -22.75 7.27
N ILE A 264 -9.82 -21.72 6.46
CA ILE A 264 -9.42 -21.77 5.05
C ILE A 264 -7.89 -21.91 4.92
N THR A 265 -7.14 -21.15 5.70
CA THR A 265 -5.67 -21.21 5.67
C THR A 265 -5.19 -22.63 6.00
N ARG A 266 -5.72 -23.23 7.07
CA ARG A 266 -5.37 -24.61 7.46
C ARG A 266 -5.82 -25.64 6.43
N CYS A 267 -7.02 -25.48 5.87
CA CYS A 267 -7.58 -26.33 4.82
C CYS A 267 -6.68 -26.34 3.56
N LEU A 268 -6.21 -25.16 3.11
CA LEU A 268 -5.32 -25.04 1.96
C LEU A 268 -3.91 -25.61 2.20
N LEU A 269 -3.42 -25.53 3.44
CA LEU A 269 -2.10 -26.08 3.81
C LEU A 269 -2.12 -27.60 4.00
N THR A 270 -3.25 -28.16 4.40
CA THR A 270 -3.39 -29.60 4.66
C THR A 270 -3.86 -30.40 3.45
N ILE A 271 -4.45 -29.75 2.44
CA ILE A 271 -5.01 -30.42 1.27
C ILE A 271 -4.26 -30.00 0.00
N PRO A 272 -3.65 -30.93 -0.73
CA PRO A 272 -3.02 -30.64 -2.01
C PRO A 272 -4.08 -30.41 -3.10
N PHE A 273 -4.63 -29.20 -3.18
CA PHE A 273 -5.50 -28.84 -4.29
C PHE A 273 -4.68 -28.60 -5.57
N LYS A 274 -4.62 -29.59 -6.47
CA LYS A 274 -3.87 -29.46 -7.74
C LYS A 274 -4.41 -28.35 -8.67
N LYS A 275 -5.71 -28.06 -8.63
CA LYS A 275 -6.37 -26.98 -9.38
C LYS A 275 -7.60 -26.51 -8.59
N ILE A 276 -7.56 -25.27 -8.08
CA ILE A 276 -8.73 -24.59 -7.55
C ILE A 276 -9.14 -23.54 -8.58
N PRO A 277 -10.40 -23.52 -9.03
CA PRO A 277 -10.89 -22.43 -9.87
C PRO A 277 -10.90 -21.12 -9.07
N PHE A 278 -10.33 -20.06 -9.65
CA PHE A 278 -10.26 -18.72 -9.06
C PHE A 278 -11.65 -18.14 -8.76
N THR A 279 -12.63 -18.52 -9.56
CA THR A 279 -14.06 -18.29 -9.35
C THR A 279 -14.66 -19.43 -8.54
N VAL A 280 -14.96 -19.14 -7.27
CA VAL A 280 -15.87 -20.00 -6.49
C VAL A 280 -17.22 -19.92 -7.19
N PRO A 281 -17.83 -21.04 -7.62
CA PRO A 281 -19.20 -21.02 -8.13
C PRO A 281 -20.08 -20.33 -7.10
N SER A 282 -21.07 -19.55 -7.54
CA SER A 282 -22.11 -19.01 -6.65
C SER A 282 -22.87 -20.19 -6.03
N LEU A 283 -22.35 -20.71 -4.92
CA LEU A 283 -22.99 -21.74 -4.15
C LEU A 283 -23.92 -21.04 -3.18
N LEU A 284 -25.21 -21.26 -3.37
CA LEU A 284 -26.20 -20.89 -2.38
C LEU A 284 -25.90 -21.67 -1.08
N PRO A 285 -26.07 -21.05 0.10
CA PRO A 285 -25.85 -21.71 1.39
C PRO A 285 -26.53 -23.09 1.49
N GLU A 286 -27.73 -23.24 0.96
CA GLU A 286 -28.51 -24.48 0.95
C GLU A 286 -27.79 -25.63 0.24
N ALA A 287 -27.09 -25.34 -0.87
CA ALA A 287 -26.34 -26.35 -1.62
C ALA A 287 -25.16 -26.88 -0.80
N ILE A 288 -24.52 -26.00 -0.02
CA ILE A 288 -23.41 -26.36 0.86
C ILE A 288 -23.94 -27.27 1.98
N PHE A 289 -24.98 -26.86 2.71
CA PHE A 289 -25.57 -27.69 3.78
C PHE A 289 -26.08 -29.05 3.28
N LYS A 290 -26.66 -29.10 2.09
CA LYS A 290 -27.07 -30.37 1.47
C LYS A 290 -25.87 -31.31 1.30
N GLU A 291 -24.71 -30.77 0.96
CA GLU A 291 -23.50 -31.56 0.79
C GLU A 291 -22.90 -32.02 2.12
N PHE A 292 -22.91 -31.18 3.16
CA PHE A 292 -22.58 -31.59 4.52
C PHE A 292 -23.48 -32.75 5.00
N LYS A 293 -24.79 -32.66 4.76
CA LYS A 293 -25.75 -33.70 5.13
C LYS A 293 -25.47 -35.04 4.43
N LYS A 294 -25.16 -35.03 3.13
CA LYS A 294 -24.77 -36.26 2.40
C LYS A 294 -23.51 -36.92 2.96
N ARG A 295 -22.65 -36.16 3.64
CA ARG A 295 -21.38 -36.63 4.20
C ARG A 295 -21.47 -36.99 5.68
N GLY A 296 -22.69 -37.15 6.20
CA GLY A 296 -22.93 -37.62 7.57
C GLY A 296 -22.85 -36.51 8.62
N ILE A 297 -22.99 -35.25 8.23
CA ILE A 297 -23.09 -34.12 9.18
C ILE A 297 -24.56 -33.70 9.27
N PRO A 298 -25.31 -34.23 10.24
CA PRO A 298 -26.77 -34.10 10.29
C PRO A 298 -27.21 -32.72 10.76
N SER A 299 -26.40 -32.06 11.61
CA SER A 299 -26.74 -30.79 12.22
C SER A 299 -26.33 -29.62 11.31
N PRO A 300 -27.27 -28.74 10.91
CA PRO A 300 -26.93 -27.51 10.19
C PRO A 300 -26.13 -26.54 11.06
N TYR A 301 -26.23 -26.64 12.40
CA TYR A 301 -25.42 -25.87 13.32
C TYR A 301 -23.95 -26.34 13.29
N THR A 302 -23.71 -27.65 13.40
CA THR A 302 -22.37 -28.24 13.21
C THR A 302 -21.77 -27.85 11.86
N ALA A 303 -22.54 -27.92 10.77
CA ALA A 303 -22.06 -27.50 9.46
C ALA A 303 -21.70 -25.99 9.41
N ALA A 304 -22.44 -25.14 10.12
CA ALA A 304 -22.12 -23.71 10.21
C ALA A 304 -20.80 -23.47 10.96
N VAL A 305 -20.60 -24.18 12.07
CA VAL A 305 -19.35 -24.14 12.83
C VAL A 305 -18.17 -24.56 11.97
N MET A 306 -18.33 -25.62 11.18
CA MET A 306 -17.31 -26.09 10.24
C MET A 306 -16.98 -25.08 9.15
N MET A 307 -17.86 -24.12 8.88
CA MET A 307 -17.62 -22.99 7.98
C MET A 307 -17.12 -21.74 8.72
N GLY A 308 -16.78 -21.84 10.01
CA GLY A 308 -16.31 -20.72 10.81
C GLY A 308 -17.38 -19.71 11.17
N VAL A 309 -18.65 -20.12 11.16
CA VAL A 309 -19.82 -19.31 11.50
C VAL A 309 -20.43 -19.84 12.79
N GLY A 310 -20.76 -18.97 13.73
CA GLY A 310 -21.46 -19.38 14.95
C GLY A 310 -22.81 -20.03 14.66
N GLY A 311 -23.20 -21.02 15.45
CA GLY A 311 -24.45 -21.77 15.28
C GLY A 311 -25.71 -20.92 15.37
N SER A 312 -25.65 -19.70 15.90
CA SER A 312 -26.78 -18.75 15.87
C SER A 312 -26.93 -18.04 14.51
N ASN A 313 -25.85 -17.90 13.74
CA ASN A 313 -25.81 -17.09 12.52
C ASN A 313 -26.20 -17.86 11.23
N TYR A 314 -26.29 -19.19 11.26
CA TYR A 314 -26.68 -19.95 10.06
C TYR A 314 -28.13 -19.72 9.64
N LYS A 315 -29.05 -19.47 10.59
CA LYS A 315 -30.46 -19.16 10.27
C LYS A 315 -30.54 -17.90 9.42
N ASN A 316 -29.77 -16.88 9.78
CA ASN A 316 -29.67 -15.65 9.01
C ASN A 316 -29.06 -15.88 7.63
N MET A 317 -28.05 -16.76 7.53
CA MET A 317 -27.44 -17.13 6.26
C MET A 317 -28.41 -17.85 5.32
N LEU A 318 -29.23 -18.77 5.84
CA LEU A 318 -30.26 -19.47 5.07
C LEU A 318 -31.41 -18.51 4.68
N ALA A 319 -31.89 -17.70 5.62
CA ALA A 319 -33.03 -16.80 5.38
C ALA A 319 -32.70 -15.68 4.40
N SER A 320 -31.50 -15.09 4.50
CA SER A 320 -31.07 -14.00 3.61
C SER A 320 -30.53 -14.48 2.27
N ARG A 321 -30.30 -15.80 2.12
CA ARG A 321 -29.55 -16.40 1.00
C ARG A 321 -28.22 -15.71 0.73
N ASN A 322 -27.66 -15.08 1.75
CA ASN A 322 -26.48 -14.25 1.65
C ASN A 322 -25.48 -14.70 2.70
N SER A 323 -24.22 -14.81 2.28
CA SER A 323 -23.12 -15.17 3.15
C SER A 323 -21.88 -14.42 2.71
N ASN A 324 -20.94 -14.21 3.63
CA ASN A 324 -19.68 -13.60 3.25
C ASN A 324 -18.87 -14.54 2.35
N SER A 325 -18.06 -13.96 1.48
CA SER A 325 -17.29 -14.71 0.47
C SER A 325 -16.34 -15.76 1.07
N TYR A 326 -15.84 -15.54 2.29
CA TYR A 326 -14.98 -16.50 3.00
C TYR A 326 -15.73 -17.77 3.39
N THR A 327 -16.94 -17.62 3.92
CA THR A 327 -17.79 -18.74 4.36
C THR A 327 -18.18 -19.61 3.16
N LEU A 328 -18.58 -19.00 2.05
CA LEU A 328 -18.91 -19.72 0.82
C LEU A 328 -17.69 -20.44 0.23
N ARG A 329 -16.53 -19.78 0.23
CA ARG A 329 -15.27 -20.35 -0.25
C ARG A 329 -14.81 -21.53 0.61
N LEU A 330 -14.94 -21.41 1.93
CA LEU A 330 -14.65 -22.51 2.84
C LEU A 330 -15.59 -23.70 2.63
N GLY A 331 -16.90 -23.44 2.51
CA GLY A 331 -17.88 -24.48 2.18
C GLY A 331 -17.57 -25.19 0.86
N TYR A 332 -17.14 -24.45 -0.17
CA TYR A 332 -16.67 -25.01 -1.43
C TYR A 332 -15.44 -25.91 -1.24
N TYR A 333 -14.42 -25.46 -0.49
CA TYR A 333 -13.22 -26.26 -0.23
C TYR A 333 -13.52 -27.54 0.53
N ILE A 334 -14.42 -27.48 1.51
CA ILE A 334 -14.86 -28.66 2.25
C ILE A 334 -15.55 -29.65 1.30
N ALA A 335 -16.48 -29.16 0.47
CA ALA A 335 -17.19 -30.00 -0.49
C ALA A 335 -16.24 -30.64 -1.52
N GLU A 336 -15.29 -29.89 -2.06
CA GLU A 336 -14.27 -30.41 -2.98
C GLU A 336 -13.31 -31.40 -2.29
N GLY A 337 -12.90 -31.12 -1.05
CA GLY A 337 -12.11 -32.04 -0.24
C GLY A 337 -12.81 -33.38 -0.05
N CYS A 338 -14.10 -33.36 0.31
CA CYS A 338 -14.92 -34.56 0.46
C CYS A 338 -15.10 -35.37 -0.83
N LYS A 339 -15.05 -34.73 -2.00
CA LYS A 339 -15.13 -35.44 -3.29
C LYS A 339 -13.84 -36.18 -3.61
N ARG A 340 -12.69 -35.64 -3.19
CA ARG A 340 -11.36 -36.12 -3.59
C ARG A 340 -10.75 -37.10 -2.59
N ASP A 341 -11.06 -36.94 -1.31
CA ASP A 341 -10.54 -37.78 -0.24
C ASP A 341 -11.71 -38.24 0.67
N PRO A 342 -12.06 -39.54 0.69
CA PRO A 342 -13.09 -40.07 1.59
C PRO A 342 -12.80 -39.84 3.08
N GLY A 343 -11.53 -39.75 3.47
CA GLY A 343 -11.09 -39.44 4.84
C GLY A 343 -11.02 -37.95 5.14
N PHE A 344 -11.34 -37.08 4.18
CA PHE A 344 -11.21 -35.65 4.29
C PHE A 344 -11.97 -35.07 5.49
N MET A 345 -13.22 -35.50 5.66
CA MET A 345 -14.09 -34.91 6.67
C MET A 345 -13.57 -35.16 8.09
N ALA A 346 -13.03 -36.35 8.35
CA ALA A 346 -12.40 -36.67 9.63
C ALA A 346 -11.18 -35.79 9.92
N LYS A 347 -10.32 -35.58 8.92
CA LYS A 347 -9.17 -34.66 9.03
C LYS A 347 -9.63 -33.22 9.28
N TYR A 348 -10.66 -32.79 8.56
CA TYR A 348 -11.17 -31.41 8.67
C TYR A 348 -11.86 -31.14 10.02
N ILE A 349 -12.57 -32.12 10.56
CA ILE A 349 -13.11 -32.06 11.93
C ILE A 349 -11.97 -31.83 12.94
N ASN A 350 -10.84 -32.53 12.80
CA ASN A 350 -9.68 -32.31 13.67
C ASN A 350 -9.10 -30.90 13.51
N ILE A 351 -9.04 -30.36 12.29
CA ILE A 351 -8.59 -28.97 12.04
C ILE A 351 -9.50 -27.97 12.75
N VAL A 352 -10.82 -28.15 12.66
CA VAL A 352 -11.81 -27.30 13.35
C VAL A 352 -11.63 -27.39 14.86
N ASN A 353 -11.42 -28.59 15.39
CA ASN A 353 -11.20 -28.82 16.82
C ASN A 353 -9.92 -28.15 17.32
N GLU A 354 -8.79 -28.36 16.64
CA GLU A 354 -7.51 -27.73 16.97
C GLU A 354 -7.57 -26.20 16.92
N GLU A 355 -8.28 -25.65 15.93
CA GLU A 355 -8.50 -24.22 15.82
C GLU A 355 -9.35 -23.70 16.99
N ALA A 356 -10.38 -24.43 17.41
CA ALA A 356 -11.18 -24.07 18.58
C ALA A 356 -10.37 -24.15 19.88
N MET A 357 -9.55 -25.19 20.06
CA MET A 357 -8.65 -25.31 21.21
C MET A 357 -7.64 -24.16 21.26
N SER A 358 -7.11 -23.72 20.11
CA SER A 358 -6.23 -22.54 20.04
C SER A 358 -6.89 -21.24 20.52
N ARG A 359 -8.23 -21.25 20.64
CA ARG A 359 -9.07 -20.15 21.11
C ARG A 359 -9.60 -20.37 22.53
N GLY A 360 -9.06 -21.36 23.24
CA GLY A 360 -9.36 -21.62 24.65
C GLY A 360 -10.54 -22.55 24.90
N MET A 361 -11.03 -23.28 23.89
CA MET A 361 -12.05 -24.33 24.08
C MET A 361 -11.42 -25.67 24.49
N GLU A 362 -12.18 -26.51 25.18
CA GLU A 362 -11.81 -27.90 25.46
C GLU A 362 -11.94 -28.79 24.21
N ASP A 363 -11.31 -29.98 24.27
CA ASP A 363 -11.40 -30.98 23.20
C ASP A 363 -12.87 -31.28 22.85
N LYS A 364 -13.20 -31.12 21.56
CA LYS A 364 -14.53 -31.34 20.97
C LYS A 364 -15.64 -30.49 21.57
N GLU A 365 -15.34 -29.47 22.37
CA GLU A 365 -16.35 -28.58 22.92
C GLU A 365 -17.08 -27.81 21.83
N ILE A 366 -16.37 -27.37 20.79
CA ILE A 366 -16.91 -26.64 19.63
C ILE A 366 -18.05 -27.38 18.91
N PHE A 367 -18.06 -28.71 18.94
CA PHE A 367 -19.12 -29.52 18.34
C PHE A 367 -20.28 -29.82 19.31
N ARG A 368 -20.05 -29.64 20.62
CA ARG A 368 -21.08 -29.76 21.65
C ARG A 368 -21.87 -28.45 21.80
N THR A 369 -21.17 -27.32 21.80
CA THR A 369 -21.76 -25.99 21.94
C THR A 369 -22.24 -25.41 20.62
N GLU A 370 -21.68 -25.90 19.51
CA GLU A 370 -21.96 -25.44 18.15
C GLU A 370 -21.79 -23.91 17.98
N ASP A 371 -20.87 -23.30 18.71
CA ASP A 371 -20.58 -21.87 18.59
C ASP A 371 -19.09 -21.56 18.78
N TRP A 372 -18.57 -20.61 18.01
CA TRP A 372 -17.18 -20.19 18.11
C TRP A 372 -17.02 -19.29 19.35
N PRO A 373 -15.93 -19.44 20.11
CA PRO A 373 -15.73 -18.66 21.32
C PRO A 373 -15.57 -17.19 20.91
N VAL A 374 -16.28 -16.32 21.61
CA VAL A 374 -16.13 -14.87 21.44
C VAL A 374 -14.77 -14.50 22.01
N VAL A 375 -13.80 -14.25 21.13
CA VAL A 375 -12.49 -13.76 21.56
C VAL A 375 -12.70 -12.41 22.24
N PRO A 376 -12.46 -12.26 23.56
CA PRO A 376 -12.65 -10.99 24.23
C PRO A 376 -11.68 -9.99 23.63
N ILE A 377 -12.20 -8.93 23.01
CA ILE A 377 -11.37 -7.78 22.64
C ILE A 377 -11.01 -7.10 23.95
N THR A 378 -9.85 -7.42 24.52
CA THR A 378 -9.35 -6.75 25.72
C THR A 378 -9.24 -5.26 25.42
N LYS A 379 -10.14 -4.46 26.02
CA LYS A 379 -10.01 -3.00 26.02
C LYS A 379 -8.67 -2.67 26.67
N LYS A 380 -7.88 -1.80 26.03
CA LYS A 380 -6.57 -1.34 26.53
C LYS A 380 -6.61 -1.09 28.03
N ALA A 381 -5.68 -1.69 28.76
CA ALA A 381 -5.33 -1.24 30.09
C ALA A 381 -4.94 0.24 30.00
N THR A 382 -5.72 1.08 30.67
CA THR A 382 -5.40 2.49 30.87
C THR A 382 -4.10 2.54 31.68
N ILE A 383 -3.02 3.04 31.05
CA ILE A 383 -1.81 3.47 31.77
C ILE A 383 -1.78 4.99 31.65
#